data_AF-A0A9Y4K9B5-F1
#
_entry.id   AF-A0A9Y4K9B5-F1
#
_cell.length_a   1.000
_cell.length_b   1.000
_cell.length_c   1.000
_cell.angle_alpha   90.00
_cell.angle_beta   90.00
_cell.angle_gamma   90.00
#
_symmetry.space_group_name_H-M   'P 1'
#
loop_
_entity.id
_entity.type
_entity.pdbx_description
1 polymer ?
#
loop_
_entity_poly.entity_id
_entity_poly.type
_entity_poly.pdbx_seq_one_letter_code
_entity_poly.pdbx_strand_id
1 'polypeptide(L)'
;AYVDVLKCKLKCEENLKPNVGGYFVEKFVATVYHYLQFAYYKLNDGRSAVPCVYSYFLFEPEDQVMKQNLQYYKAYSEQWGLQTDHFAPRREAFRHYNQTVAQKQMLTFAEMYLKMNDEDFLGPEEAALLAPESPDAEFEGIGDYEESFYAKWRQPRGKGDAGESES
;
A
#
# COMPACT_ATOMS: atom_id res chain seq x y z
N ALA A 1 -1.08 2.73 9.10
CA ALA A 1 -0.18 1.67 9.58
C ALA A 1 -0.06 0.49 8.60
N TYR A 2 -1.07 -0.37 8.42
CA TYR A 2 -0.93 -1.56 7.55
C TYR A 2 -0.82 -1.22 6.05
N VAL A 3 -1.59 -0.24 5.56
CA VAL A 3 -1.52 0.27 4.18
C VAL A 3 -0.13 0.82 3.86
N ASP A 4 0.48 1.55 4.79
CA ASP A 4 1.82 2.11 4.61
C ASP A 4 2.90 1.02 4.51
N VAL A 5 2.75 -0.06 5.29
CA VAL A 5 3.63 -1.23 5.20
C VAL A 5 3.50 -1.92 3.84
N LEU A 6 2.29 -2.08 3.31
CA LEU A 6 2.08 -2.64 1.97
C LEU A 6 2.71 -1.76 0.89
N LYS A 7 2.51 -0.44 0.97
CA LYS A 7 3.15 0.54 0.06
C LYS A 7 4.67 0.43 0.09
N CYS A 8 5.26 0.34 1.28
CA CYS A 8 6.70 0.17 1.44
C CYS A 8 7.21 -1.13 0.80
N LYS A 9 6.52 -2.26 1.03
CA LYS A 9 6.89 -3.56 0.45
C LYS A 9 6.82 -3.57 -1.08
N LEU A 10 5.80 -2.94 -1.67
CA LEU A 10 5.65 -2.88 -3.12
C LEU A 10 6.67 -1.94 -3.78
N LYS A 11 7.09 -0.88 -3.10
CA LYS A 11 8.17 0.02 -3.54
C LYS A 11 9.58 -0.56 -3.35
N CYS A 12 9.70 -1.74 -2.73
CA CYS A 12 10.98 -2.35 -2.44
C CYS A 12 11.83 -2.55 -3.70
N GLU A 13 11.22 -3.00 -4.80
CA GLU A 13 11.93 -3.19 -6.07
C GLU A 13 12.47 -1.88 -6.64
N GLU A 14 11.71 -0.78 -6.54
CA GLU A 14 12.13 0.54 -7.01
C GLU A 14 13.28 1.09 -6.16
N ASN A 15 13.23 0.87 -4.84
CA ASN A 15 14.24 1.33 -3.91
C ASN A 15 15.53 0.49 -3.97
N LEU A 16 15.43 -0.78 -4.36
CA LEU A 16 16.57 -1.71 -4.49
C LEU A 16 17.22 -1.68 -5.87
N LYS A 17 16.79 -0.81 -6.79
CA LYS A 17 17.39 -0.70 -8.13
C LYS A 17 18.89 -0.43 -8.00
N PRO A 18 19.76 -1.40 -8.36
CA PRO A 18 21.19 -1.19 -8.26
C PRO A 18 21.65 -0.15 -9.30
N ASN A 19 22.63 0.66 -8.93
CA ASN A 19 23.35 1.50 -9.85
C ASN A 19 24.58 0.73 -10.35
N VAL A 20 24.61 0.44 -11.65
CA VAL A 20 25.73 -0.22 -12.31
C VAL A 20 26.36 0.76 -13.28
N GLY A 21 27.55 1.26 -12.95
CA GLY A 21 28.31 2.15 -13.84
C GLY A 21 27.63 3.49 -14.14
N GLY A 22 26.74 3.98 -13.27
CA GLY A 22 26.00 5.22 -13.46
C GLY A 22 24.56 5.03 -13.94
N TYR A 23 24.14 3.80 -14.26
CA TYR A 23 22.80 3.49 -14.76
C TYR A 23 22.02 2.66 -13.75
N PHE A 24 20.77 3.06 -13.49
CA PHE A 24 19.86 2.28 -12.66
C PHE A 24 19.24 1.14 -13.48
N VAL A 25 19.27 -0.06 -12.90
CA VAL A 25 18.61 -1.20 -13.53
C VAL A 25 17.10 -1.08 -13.37
N GLU A 26 16.40 -0.91 -14.49
CA GLU A 26 14.95 -1.02 -14.51
C GLU A 26 14.50 -2.48 -14.44
N LYS A 27 13.29 -2.69 -13.91
CA LYS A 27 12.64 -4.01 -13.82
C LYS A 27 13.59 -5.05 -13.22
N PHE A 28 14.14 -4.73 -12.06
CA PHE A 28 15.26 -5.43 -11.46
C PHE A 28 15.03 -6.95 -11.40
N VAL A 29 13.86 -7.38 -10.95
CA VAL A 29 13.57 -8.82 -10.82
C VAL A 29 13.55 -9.51 -12.18
N ALA A 30 12.94 -8.89 -13.20
CA ALA A 30 12.96 -9.41 -14.56
C ALA A 30 14.39 -9.47 -15.11
N THR A 31 15.16 -8.39 -14.94
CA THR A 31 16.55 -8.30 -15.39
C THR A 31 17.44 -9.40 -14.78
N VAL A 32 17.22 -9.79 -13.52
CA VAL A 32 17.94 -10.92 -12.90
C VAL A 32 17.70 -12.22 -13.70
N TYR A 33 16.45 -12.53 -14.05
CA TYR A 33 16.14 -13.72 -14.83
C TYR A 33 16.65 -13.64 -16.28
N HIS A 34 16.69 -12.45 -16.88
CA HIS A 34 17.31 -12.23 -18.18
C HIS A 34 18.79 -12.63 -18.15
N TYR A 35 19.57 -12.09 -17.23
CA TYR A 35 21.00 -12.40 -17.16
C TYR A 35 21.26 -13.84 -16.75
N LEU A 36 20.45 -14.38 -15.84
CA LEU A 36 20.57 -15.76 -15.42
C LEU A 36 20.33 -16.73 -16.59
N GLN A 37 19.29 -16.49 -17.40
CA GLN A 37 19.07 -17.28 -18.60
C GLN A 37 20.28 -17.17 -19.54
N PHE A 38 20.75 -15.95 -19.81
CA PHE A 38 21.87 -15.72 -20.73
C PHE A 38 23.15 -16.43 -20.27
N ALA A 39 23.42 -16.44 -18.96
CA ALA A 39 24.53 -17.19 -18.39
C ALA A 39 24.40 -18.69 -18.65
N TYR A 40 23.24 -19.30 -18.41
CA TYR A 40 23.01 -20.71 -18.71
C TYR A 40 23.11 -21.04 -20.20
N TYR A 41 22.61 -20.15 -21.07
CA TYR A 41 22.79 -20.27 -22.51
C TYR A 41 24.28 -20.33 -22.88
N LYS A 42 25.11 -19.46 -22.30
CA LYS A 42 26.57 -19.47 -22.54
C LYS A 42 27.26 -20.73 -22.03
N LEU A 43 26.68 -21.40 -21.04
CA LEU A 43 27.13 -22.70 -20.53
C LEU A 43 26.51 -23.89 -21.30
N ASN A 44 25.72 -23.63 -22.34
CA ASN A 44 24.99 -24.65 -23.11
C ASN A 44 24.01 -25.47 -22.23
N ASP A 45 23.51 -24.89 -21.14
CA ASP A 45 22.55 -25.50 -20.22
C ASP A 45 21.14 -24.99 -20.48
N GLY A 46 20.48 -25.60 -21.46
CA GLY A 46 19.09 -25.30 -21.78
C GLY A 46 18.11 -25.58 -20.65
N ARG A 47 18.37 -26.62 -19.85
CA ARG A 47 17.45 -27.11 -18.81
C ARG A 47 17.29 -26.08 -17.71
N SER A 48 18.36 -25.34 -17.41
CA SER A 48 18.32 -24.23 -16.46
C SER A 48 17.92 -22.90 -17.09
N ALA A 49 18.21 -22.69 -18.38
CA ALA A 49 17.87 -21.46 -19.09
C ALA A 49 16.36 -21.28 -19.28
N VAL A 50 15.65 -22.32 -19.74
CA VAL A 50 14.21 -22.22 -20.07
C VAL A 50 13.34 -21.83 -18.87
N PRO A 51 13.52 -22.40 -17.66
CA PRO A 51 12.79 -21.94 -16.48
C PRO A 51 13.03 -20.45 -16.15
N CYS A 52 14.21 -19.91 -16.44
CA CYS A 52 14.49 -18.49 -16.26
C CYS A 52 13.71 -17.62 -17.24
N VAL A 53 13.57 -18.07 -18.49
CA VAL A 53 12.74 -17.39 -19.50
C VAL A 53 11.27 -17.35 -19.07
N TYR A 54 10.71 -18.45 -18.59
CA TYR A 54 9.34 -18.45 -18.05
C TYR A 54 9.19 -17.58 -16.80
N SER A 55 10.22 -17.53 -15.95
CA SER A 55 10.25 -16.65 -14.78
C SER A 55 10.25 -15.17 -15.20
N TYR A 56 10.98 -14.81 -16.25
CA TYR A 56 10.99 -13.47 -16.83
C TYR A 56 9.60 -13.04 -17.31
N PHE A 57 8.89 -13.93 -18.02
CA PHE A 57 7.55 -13.65 -18.55
C PHE A 57 6.49 -13.39 -17.49
N LEU A 58 6.70 -13.78 -16.23
CA LEU A 58 5.81 -13.38 -15.14
C LEU A 58 5.79 -11.86 -14.93
N PHE A 59 6.90 -11.18 -15.23
CA PHE A 59 7.05 -9.75 -15.01
C PHE A 59 6.91 -8.96 -16.32
N GLU A 60 7.45 -9.49 -17.42
CA GLU A 60 7.52 -8.81 -18.71
C GLU A 60 7.01 -9.72 -19.86
N PRO A 61 5.69 -9.94 -19.96
CA PRO A 61 5.10 -10.83 -20.96
C PRO A 61 5.23 -10.31 -22.39
N GLU A 62 5.37 -9.00 -22.58
CA GLU A 62 5.38 -8.36 -23.91
C GLU A 62 6.76 -8.21 -24.55
N ASP A 63 7.82 -8.63 -23.87
CA ASP A 63 9.19 -8.51 -24.38
C ASP A 63 9.41 -9.38 -25.63
N GLN A 64 9.64 -8.71 -26.76
CA GLN A 64 9.80 -9.37 -28.04
C GLN A 64 11.12 -10.15 -28.16
N VAL A 65 12.19 -9.67 -27.53
CA VAL A 65 13.49 -10.35 -27.53
C VAL A 65 13.38 -11.66 -26.76
N MET A 66 12.71 -11.64 -25.61
CA MET A 66 12.51 -12.84 -24.82
C MET A 66 11.58 -13.84 -25.53
N LYS A 67 10.55 -13.37 -26.25
CA LYS A 67 9.69 -14.23 -27.10
C LYS A 67 10.51 -14.95 -28.17
N GLN A 68 11.47 -14.27 -28.81
CA GLN A 68 12.37 -14.89 -29.78
C GLN A 68 13.32 -15.91 -29.13
N ASN A 69 13.89 -15.58 -27.96
CA ASN A 69 14.72 -16.52 -27.20
C ASN A 69 13.97 -17.81 -26.85
N LEU A 70 12.70 -17.70 -26.45
CA LEU A 70 11.87 -18.88 -26.18
C LEU A 70 11.67 -19.76 -27.43
N GLN A 71 11.44 -19.14 -28.59
CA GLN A 71 11.32 -19.89 -29.85
C GLN A 71 12.62 -20.62 -30.19
N TYR A 72 13.76 -19.97 -29.99
CA TYR A 72 15.07 -20.60 -30.11
C TYR A 72 15.18 -21.81 -29.17
N TYR A 73 14.89 -21.69 -27.88
CA TYR A 73 14.98 -22.83 -26.97
C TYR A 73 14.03 -23.99 -27.30
N LYS A 74 12.85 -23.68 -27.83
CA LYS A 74 11.93 -24.72 -28.33
C LYS A 74 12.50 -25.47 -29.53
N ALA A 75 13.14 -24.77 -30.46
CA ALA A 75 13.76 -25.38 -31.64
C ALA A 75 14.93 -26.31 -31.27
N TYR A 76 15.69 -25.99 -30.21
CA TYR A 76 16.83 -26.78 -29.74
C TYR A 76 16.46 -27.76 -28.61
N SER A 77 15.17 -28.03 -28.41
CA SER A 77 14.66 -28.84 -27.30
C SER A 77 15.21 -30.26 -27.27
N GLU A 78 15.31 -30.92 -28.42
CA GLU A 78 15.88 -32.27 -28.53
C GLU A 78 17.38 -32.28 -28.19
N GLN A 79 18.16 -31.34 -28.76
CA GLN A 79 19.59 -31.23 -28.53
C GLN A 79 19.94 -31.01 -27.05
N TRP A 80 19.11 -30.27 -26.33
CA TRP A 80 19.31 -29.99 -24.90
C TRP A 80 18.54 -30.93 -23.97
N GLY A 81 17.81 -31.90 -24.53
CA GLY A 81 17.00 -32.85 -23.79
C GLY A 81 15.94 -32.19 -22.90
N LEU A 82 15.32 -31.13 -23.38
CA LEU A 82 14.28 -30.40 -22.67
C LEU A 82 13.01 -31.25 -22.55
N GLN A 83 12.62 -31.49 -21.30
CA GLN A 83 11.32 -32.06 -20.94
C GLN A 83 10.25 -30.98 -20.76
N THR A 84 8.98 -31.38 -20.80
CA THR A 84 7.81 -30.53 -20.51
C THR A 84 7.95 -29.75 -19.21
N ASP A 85 8.57 -30.36 -18.19
CA ASP A 85 8.69 -29.80 -16.84
C ASP A 85 9.60 -28.57 -16.78
N HIS A 86 10.51 -28.40 -17.75
CA HIS A 86 11.38 -27.22 -17.83
C HIS A 86 10.65 -26.00 -18.39
N PHE A 87 9.49 -26.18 -19.04
CA PHE A 87 8.68 -25.10 -19.61
C PHE A 87 7.74 -24.48 -18.55
N ALA A 88 8.28 -24.26 -17.36
CA ALA A 88 7.57 -23.68 -16.23
C ALA A 88 8.48 -22.66 -15.52
N PRO A 89 7.91 -21.60 -14.91
CA PRO A 89 8.68 -20.64 -14.14
C PRO A 89 9.31 -21.33 -12.93
N ARG A 90 10.42 -20.76 -12.46
CA ARG A 90 11.08 -21.22 -11.23
C ARG A 90 10.17 -21.00 -10.02
N ARG A 91 10.30 -21.89 -9.03
CA ARG A 91 9.42 -21.90 -7.85
C ARG A 91 9.52 -20.60 -7.05
N GLU A 92 10.72 -20.06 -6.91
CA GLU A 92 10.97 -18.79 -6.23
C GLU A 92 10.38 -17.58 -6.98
N ALA A 93 10.49 -17.58 -8.31
CA ALA A 93 9.93 -16.52 -9.16
C ALA A 93 8.41 -16.50 -9.03
N PHE A 94 7.79 -17.68 -9.17
CA PHE A 94 6.35 -17.84 -9.07
C PHE A 94 5.81 -17.47 -7.68
N ARG A 95 6.52 -17.86 -6.62
CA ARG A 95 6.16 -17.46 -5.24
C ARG A 95 6.22 -15.95 -5.07
N HIS A 96 7.30 -15.31 -5.53
CA HIS A 96 7.46 -13.87 -5.43
C HIS A 96 6.37 -13.13 -6.21
N TYR A 97 6.12 -13.55 -7.46
CA TYR A 97 5.05 -12.99 -8.28
C TYR A 97 3.69 -13.08 -7.58
N ASN A 98 3.30 -14.25 -7.09
CA ASN A 98 2.01 -14.44 -6.40
C ASN A 98 1.90 -13.58 -5.13
N GLN A 99 2.98 -13.48 -4.35
CA GLN A 99 3.01 -12.61 -3.17
C GLN A 99 2.83 -11.15 -3.54
N THR A 100 3.52 -10.67 -4.58
CA THR A 100 3.44 -9.29 -5.05
C THR A 100 2.05 -8.98 -5.63
N VAL A 101 1.46 -9.90 -6.40
CA VAL A 101 0.09 -9.76 -6.92
C VAL A 101 -0.93 -9.67 -5.78
N ALA A 102 -0.85 -10.57 -4.81
CA ALA A 102 -1.74 -10.54 -3.65
C ALA A 102 -1.60 -9.25 -2.84
N GLN A 103 -0.36 -8.79 -2.61
CA GLN A 103 -0.11 -7.52 -1.91
C GLN A 103 -0.66 -6.31 -2.68
N LYS A 104 -0.54 -6.28 -4.01
CA LYS A 104 -1.12 -5.23 -4.86
C LYS A 104 -2.64 -5.22 -4.74
N GLN A 105 -3.28 -6.38 -4.85
CA GLN A 105 -4.74 -6.50 -4.70
C GLN A 105 -5.22 -6.02 -3.32
N MET A 106 -4.53 -6.42 -2.25
CA MET A 106 -4.83 -5.97 -0.89
C MET A 106 -4.70 -4.45 -0.74
N LEU A 107 -3.64 -3.86 -1.33
CA LEU A 107 -3.42 -2.42 -1.29
C LEU A 107 -4.53 -1.68 -2.05
N THR A 108 -4.84 -2.11 -3.27
CA THR A 108 -5.91 -1.51 -4.09
C THR A 108 -7.26 -1.56 -3.40
N PHE A 109 -7.59 -2.70 -2.78
CA PHE A 109 -8.83 -2.85 -2.02
C PHE A 109 -8.87 -1.89 -0.82
N ALA A 110 -7.79 -1.80 -0.03
CA ALA A 110 -7.73 -0.91 1.11
C ALA A 110 -7.83 0.57 0.71
N GLU A 111 -7.17 0.97 -0.38
CA GLU A 111 -7.24 2.34 -0.91
C GLU A 111 -8.63 2.68 -1.45
N MET A 112 -9.32 1.72 -2.07
CA MET A 112 -10.71 1.89 -2.50
C MET A 112 -11.64 2.12 -1.31
N TYR A 113 -11.50 1.34 -0.24
CA TYR A 113 -12.34 1.47 0.95
C TYR A 113 -12.13 2.80 1.67
N LEU A 114 -10.88 3.25 1.80
CA LEU A 114 -10.57 4.56 2.38
C LEU A 114 -11.23 5.71 1.60
N LYS A 115 -11.18 5.65 0.26
CA LYS A 115 -11.83 6.66 -0.59
C LYS A 115 -13.35 6.71 -0.44
N MET A 116 -14.02 5.57 -0.22
CA MET A 116 -15.47 5.57 0.00
C MET A 116 -15.87 6.23 1.31
N ASN A 117 -15.09 6.03 2.38
CA ASN A 117 -15.38 6.63 3.68
C ASN A 117 -15.20 8.16 3.70
N ASP A 118 -14.35 8.71 2.85
CA ASP A 118 -14.14 10.17 2.75
C ASP A 118 -15.30 10.85 2.00
N GLU A 119 -15.98 10.16 1.09
CA GLU A 119 -17.12 10.71 0.32
C GLU A 119 -18.47 10.59 1.07
N ASP A 120 -18.59 9.67 2.04
CA ASP A 120 -19.81 9.47 2.83
C ASP A 120 -19.81 10.21 4.19
N PHE A 121 -18.72 10.92 4.53
CA PHE A 121 -18.65 11.74 5.75
C PHE A 121 -18.91 13.20 5.42
N LEU A 122 -20.18 13.60 5.37
CA LEU A 122 -20.55 15.00 5.56
C LEU A 122 -19.88 15.47 6.87
N GLY A 123 -19.00 16.46 6.78
CA GLY A 123 -18.38 17.01 7.97
C GLY A 123 -19.45 17.52 8.95
N PRO A 124 -19.18 17.60 10.26
CA PRO A 124 -20.14 18.16 11.23
C PRO A 124 -20.70 19.51 10.78
N GLU A 125 -19.88 20.30 10.10
CA GLU A 125 -20.21 21.61 9.55
C GLU A 125 -21.19 21.54 8.35
N GLU A 126 -21.02 20.59 7.44
CA GLU A 126 -21.90 20.40 6.27
C GLU A 126 -23.21 19.70 6.65
N ALA A 127 -23.16 18.79 7.62
CA ALA A 127 -24.35 18.18 8.21
C ALA A 127 -25.20 19.21 8.98
N ALA A 128 -24.57 20.19 9.65
CA ALA A 128 -25.26 21.28 10.33
C ALA A 128 -25.95 22.25 9.37
N LEU A 129 -25.40 22.47 8.17
CA LEU A 129 -26.03 23.29 7.12
C LEU A 129 -27.28 22.64 6.48
N LEU A 130 -27.37 21.30 6.56
CA LEU A 130 -28.52 20.53 6.06
C LEU A 130 -29.57 20.24 7.15
N ALA A 131 -29.27 20.57 8.41
CA ALA A 131 -30.23 20.45 9.49
C ALA A 131 -31.34 21.48 9.29
N PRO A 132 -32.63 21.08 9.37
CA PRO A 132 -33.75 21.99 9.16
C PRO A 132 -33.88 23.05 10.26
N GLU A 133 -33.23 22.86 11.41
CA GLU A 133 -33.27 23.76 12.56
C GLU A 133 -31.86 24.08 13.05
N SER A 134 -31.67 25.32 13.54
CA SER A 134 -30.41 25.73 14.12
C SER A 134 -30.12 24.93 15.41
N PRO A 135 -28.85 24.62 15.71
CA PRO A 135 -28.49 23.95 16.97
C PRO A 135 -28.94 24.72 18.23
N ASP A 136 -29.17 26.02 18.09
CA ASP A 136 -29.59 26.93 19.17
C ASP A 136 -31.12 27.10 19.26
N ALA A 137 -31.90 26.43 18.40
CA ALA A 137 -33.37 26.55 18.37
C ALA A 137 -34.02 26.16 19.71
N GLU A 138 -33.42 25.24 20.47
CA GLU A 138 -33.88 24.87 21.82
C GLU A 138 -33.70 26.00 22.85
N PHE A 139 -32.90 27.02 22.55
CA PHE A 139 -32.60 28.15 23.44
C PHE A 139 -33.37 29.44 23.08
N GLU A 140 -34.12 29.45 21.96
CA GLU A 140 -34.86 30.63 21.49
C GLU A 140 -36.29 30.76 22.05
N GLY A 141 -36.69 29.88 22.96
CA GLY A 141 -37.94 29.99 23.73
C GLY A 141 -37.81 30.89 24.96
N ILE A 142 -38.91 31.53 25.39
CA ILE A 142 -38.99 32.12 26.73
C ILE A 142 -38.92 30.96 27.76
N GLY A 143 -37.71 30.63 28.20
CA GLY A 143 -37.51 29.55 29.16
C GLY A 143 -38.16 29.90 30.49
N ASP A 144 -38.86 28.94 31.09
CA ASP A 144 -39.28 28.93 32.49
C ASP A 144 -38.10 28.57 33.41
N TYR A 145 -36.90 29.09 33.10
CA TYR A 145 -35.71 28.85 33.90
C TYR A 145 -35.91 29.46 35.29
N GLU A 146 -36.37 28.64 36.24
CA GLU A 146 -36.21 28.96 37.64
C GLU A 146 -34.71 28.99 37.92
N GLU A 147 -34.15 30.20 38.06
CA GLU A 147 -32.82 30.41 38.62
C GLU A 147 -32.78 29.96 40.10
N SER A 148 -32.82 28.66 40.36
CA SER A 148 -32.74 28.12 41.73
C SER A 148 -31.39 27.49 42.06
N PHE A 149 -30.47 27.36 41.08
CA PHE A 149 -29.17 26.75 41.32
C PHE A 149 -28.04 27.71 41.75
N TYR A 150 -28.19 29.03 41.53
CA TYR A 150 -27.21 30.02 42.03
C TYR A 150 -27.41 30.42 43.50
N ALA A 151 -28.44 29.92 44.17
CA ALA A 151 -28.78 30.37 45.52
C ALA A 151 -27.85 29.85 46.64
N LYS A 152 -26.85 28.99 46.36
CA LYS A 152 -26.04 28.37 47.44
C LYS A 152 -24.57 28.06 47.11
N TRP A 153 -23.89 28.90 46.35
CA TRP A 153 -22.43 28.92 46.40
C TRP A 153 -21.96 29.87 47.51
N ARG A 154 -21.80 29.36 48.74
CA ARG A 154 -20.97 30.03 49.75
C ARG A 154 -19.55 29.47 49.63
N GLN A 155 -18.60 30.32 49.29
CA GLN A 155 -17.19 30.03 49.55
C GLN A 155 -16.97 29.94 51.07
N PRO A 156 -16.31 28.89 51.59
CA PRO A 156 -15.80 28.92 52.96
C PRO A 156 -14.79 30.07 53.08
N ARG A 157 -14.95 30.94 54.08
CA ARG A 157 -13.99 32.03 54.30
C ARG A 157 -12.58 31.44 54.42
N GLY A 158 -11.71 31.81 53.50
CA GLY A 158 -10.28 31.59 53.63
C GLY A 158 -9.75 32.39 54.83
N LYS A 159 -8.82 31.78 55.56
CA LYS A 159 -8.02 32.43 56.60
C LYS A 159 -7.25 33.61 55.97
N GLY A 160 -7.73 34.83 56.16
CA GLY A 160 -7.03 36.02 55.71
C GLY A 160 -7.95 37.19 55.41
N ASP A 161 -8.72 37.64 56.40
CA ASP A 161 -9.26 39.00 56.40
C ASP A 161 -9.40 39.44 57.86
N ALA A 162 -8.27 39.88 58.42
CA ALA A 162 -8.24 40.70 59.62
C ALA A 162 -7.84 42.10 59.16
N GLY A 163 -8.85 42.87 58.78
CA GLY A 163 -8.77 44.31 58.55
C GLY A 163 -9.92 44.96 59.28
N GLU A 164 -9.73 45.23 60.57
CA GLU A 164 -10.62 46.10 61.35
C GLU A 164 -10.50 47.54 60.81
N SER A 165 -11.62 48.13 60.43
CA SER A 165 -11.90 49.57 60.56
C SER A 165 -12.89 49.67 61.73
N GLU A 166 -12.81 50.59 62.69
CA GLU A 166 -12.58 52.02 62.61
C GLU A 166 -12.56 52.59 64.05
N SER A 167 -11.97 53.78 64.20
CA SER A 167 -12.31 54.92 65.10
C SER A 167 -13.07 54.70 66.42
#